data_AF-A0A7C2N8F0-F1
#
_entry.id   AF-A0A7C2N8F0-F1
#
_cell.length_a   1.000
_cell.length_b   1.000
_cell.length_c   1.000
_cell.angle_alpha   90.00
_cell.angle_beta   90.00
_cell.angle_gamma   90.00
#
_symmetry.space_group_name_H-M   'P 1'
#
loop_
_entity.id
_entity.type
_entity.pdbx_description
1 polymer ?
#
loop_
_entity_poly.entity_id
_entity_poly.type
_entity_poly.pdbx_seq_one_letter_code
_entity_poly.pdbx_strand_id
1 'polypeptide(L)'
;MEWRVVLKHKNGVDRIEITGIGPDPHCPTNIIKTSRGPIGKKILEEVLNRIYIERDYPSPIIPVFSPDDMYLFFYHLAMIADRNPDWDIEDNLPPLPTEPDVEDNGVHLLI
;
A
#
# COMPACT_ATOMS: atom_id res chain seq x y z
N MET A 1 7.93 7.38 -15.14
CA MET A 1 8.02 7.63 -13.68
C MET A 1 7.91 6.29 -12.99
N GLU A 2 8.57 6.13 -11.84
CA GLU A 2 8.65 4.86 -11.12
C GLU A 2 8.19 5.04 -9.68
N TRP A 3 7.24 4.20 -9.28
CA TRP A 3 6.63 4.16 -7.97
C TRP A 3 7.08 2.89 -7.29
N ARG A 4 7.52 2.97 -6.04
CA ARG A 4 8.14 1.85 -5.34
C ARG A 4 7.63 1.78 -3.93
N VAL A 5 7.27 0.57 -3.52
CA VAL A 5 6.97 0.20 -2.13
C VAL A 5 7.87 -0.97 -1.77
N VAL A 6 8.59 -0.86 -0.66
CA VAL A 6 9.54 -1.86 -0.18
C VAL A 6 9.22 -2.22 1.26
N LEU A 7 9.08 -3.52 1.52
CA LEU A 7 8.96 -4.06 2.87
C LEU A 7 10.24 -4.85 3.20
N LYS A 8 10.95 -4.46 4.26
CA LYS A 8 12.24 -5.05 4.65
C LYS A 8 12.16 -5.66 6.04
N HIS A 9 12.64 -6.88 6.20
CA HIS A 9 12.76 -7.50 7.52
C HIS A 9 14.10 -7.12 8.16
N LYS A 10 14.10 -6.92 9.48
CA LYS A 10 15.32 -6.74 10.30
C LYS A 10 16.37 -7.84 10.18
N ASN A 11 16.00 -9.04 9.69
CA ASN A 11 16.96 -10.13 9.49
C ASN A 11 17.89 -9.91 8.28
N GLY A 12 17.65 -8.87 7.47
CA GLY A 12 18.48 -8.48 6.33
C GLY A 12 18.37 -9.39 5.09
N VAL A 13 17.55 -10.44 5.16
CA VAL A 13 17.37 -11.43 4.09
C VAL A 13 16.00 -11.30 3.44
N ASP A 14 14.94 -11.22 4.26
CA ASP A 14 13.57 -11.17 3.77
C ASP A 14 13.19 -9.75 3.34
N ARG A 15 12.71 -9.64 2.11
CA ARG A 15 12.35 -8.36 1.49
C ARG A 15 11.28 -8.56 0.43
N ILE A 16 10.40 -7.59 0.29
CA ILE A 16 9.45 -7.46 -0.82
C ILE A 16 9.63 -6.10 -1.46
N GLU A 17 9.56 -6.05 -2.78
CA GLU A 17 9.61 -4.80 -3.53
C GLU A 17 8.60 -4.86 -4.68
N ILE A 18 7.71 -3.87 -4.68
CA ILE A 18 6.70 -3.66 -5.70
C ILE A 18 7.06 -2.36 -6.43
N THR A 19 7.23 -2.43 -7.74
CA THR A 19 7.56 -1.28 -8.59
C THR A 19 6.50 -1.08 -9.65
N GLY A 20 5.76 0.02 -9.58
CA GLY A 20 4.84 0.48 -10.61
C GLY A 20 5.54 1.40 -11.59
N ILE A 21 5.39 1.15 -12.88
CA ILE A 21 5.98 1.94 -13.97
C ILE A 21 4.84 2.66 -14.69
N GLY A 22 4.85 3.98 -14.68
CA GLY A 22 3.81 4.79 -15.29
C GLY A 22 3.73 6.19 -14.70
N PRO A 23 2.94 7.10 -15.29
CA PRO A 23 2.78 8.46 -14.79
C PRO A 23 1.88 8.54 -13.54
N ASP A 24 1.02 7.57 -13.32
CA ASP A 24 0.02 7.55 -12.24
C ASP A 24 0.23 6.32 -11.34
N PRO A 25 0.42 6.48 -10.01
CA PRO A 25 0.55 5.37 -9.07
C PRO A 25 -0.76 4.57 -8.89
N HIS A 26 -1.92 5.15 -9.17
CA HIS A 26 -3.21 4.45 -9.10
C HIS A 26 -3.42 3.50 -10.29
N CYS A 27 -2.84 3.85 -11.44
CA CYS A 27 -2.97 3.12 -12.69
C CYS A 27 -1.61 2.99 -13.41
N PRO A 28 -0.62 2.29 -12.82
CA PRO A 28 0.66 2.10 -13.48
C PRO A 28 0.47 1.26 -14.76
N THR A 29 1.27 1.56 -15.79
CA THR A 29 1.25 0.85 -17.07
C THR A 29 1.85 -0.55 -16.95
N ASN A 30 2.76 -0.75 -16.00
CA ASN A 30 3.37 -2.04 -15.71
C ASN A 30 3.70 -2.16 -14.22
N ILE A 31 3.76 -3.37 -13.71
CA ILE A 31 4.10 -3.66 -12.32
C ILE A 31 5.12 -4.80 -12.23
N ILE A 32 6.17 -4.58 -11.44
CA ILE A 32 7.20 -5.56 -11.16
C ILE A 32 7.11 -5.91 -9.68
N LYS A 33 6.98 -7.20 -9.37
CA LYS A 33 6.80 -7.73 -8.02
C LYS A 33 7.95 -8.67 -7.72
N THR A 34 8.76 -8.35 -6.72
CA THR A 34 9.92 -9.16 -6.34
C THR A 34 9.89 -9.49 -4.85
N SER A 35 10.42 -10.65 -4.49
CA SER A 35 10.62 -11.05 -3.10
C SER A 35 11.98 -11.72 -2.93
N ARG A 36 12.52 -11.63 -1.72
CA ARG A 36 13.72 -12.35 -1.24
C ARG A 36 13.40 -13.00 0.08
N GLY A 37 14.08 -14.13 0.33
CA GLY A 37 13.90 -14.94 1.54
C GLY A 37 12.59 -15.74 1.56
N PRO A 38 12.52 -16.78 2.40
CA PRO A 38 11.36 -17.67 2.47
C PRO A 38 10.12 -17.01 3.08
N ILE A 39 10.30 -16.05 4.00
CA ILE A 39 9.19 -15.34 4.66
C ILE A 39 8.69 -14.25 3.71
N GLY A 40 9.59 -13.49 3.08
CA GLY A 40 9.24 -12.46 2.10
C GLY A 40 8.43 -13.03 0.92
N LYS A 41 8.78 -14.22 0.42
CA LYS A 41 8.01 -14.89 -0.63
C LYS A 41 6.58 -15.22 -0.18
N LYS A 42 6.42 -15.79 1.02
CA LYS A 42 5.09 -16.14 1.58
C LYS A 42 4.23 -14.90 1.79
N ILE A 43 4.81 -13.83 2.32
CA ILE A 43 4.09 -12.58 2.52
C ILE A 43 3.65 -11.98 1.18
N LEU A 44 4.52 -12.01 0.15
CA LEU A 44 4.13 -11.53 -1.18
C LEU A 44 2.93 -12.33 -1.74
N GLU A 45 2.96 -13.65 -1.62
CA GLU A 45 1.83 -14.51 -2.02
C GLU A 45 0.55 -14.18 -1.24
N GLU A 46 0.66 -13.94 0.07
CA GLU A 46 -0.47 -13.53 0.91
C GLU A 46 -1.06 -12.17 0.47
N VAL A 47 -0.20 -11.17 0.25
CA VAL A 47 -0.62 -9.84 -0.22
C VAL A 47 -1.34 -9.94 -1.56
N LEU A 48 -0.81 -10.72 -2.50
CA LEU A 48 -1.44 -10.91 -3.81
C LEU A 48 -2.79 -11.60 -3.71
N ASN A 49 -2.93 -12.58 -2.81
CA ASN A 49 -4.23 -13.22 -2.57
C ASN A 49 -5.24 -12.26 -1.96
N ARG A 50 -4.84 -11.39 -1.03
CA ARG A 50 -5.72 -10.37 -0.45
C ARG A 50 -6.20 -9.37 -1.50
N ILE A 51 -5.28 -8.85 -2.31
CA ILE A 51 -5.60 -7.92 -3.41
C ILE A 51 -6.53 -8.58 -4.43
N TYR A 52 -6.28 -9.84 -4.77
CA TYR A 52 -7.16 -10.59 -5.65
C TYR A 52 -8.58 -10.71 -5.09
N ILE A 53 -8.73 -11.03 -3.80
CA ILE A 53 -10.04 -11.11 -3.15
C ILE A 53 -10.74 -9.75 -3.13
N GLU A 54 -10.00 -8.66 -2.84
CA GLU A 54 -10.54 -7.30 -2.83
C GLU A 54 -10.98 -6.81 -4.22
N ARG A 55 -10.46 -7.40 -5.30
CA ARG A 55 -10.99 -7.14 -6.65
C ARG A 55 -12.42 -7.63 -6.81
N ASP A 56 -12.73 -8.80 -6.26
CA ASP A 56 -14.07 -9.41 -6.34
C ASP A 56 -14.99 -8.84 -5.25
N TYR A 57 -14.42 -8.41 -4.12
CA TYR A 57 -15.13 -7.85 -2.96
C TYR A 57 -14.43 -6.57 -2.45
N PRO A 58 -14.64 -5.42 -3.10
CA PRO A 58 -13.92 -4.20 -2.77
C PRO A 58 -14.22 -3.73 -1.35
N SER A 59 -13.14 -3.48 -0.59
CA SER A 59 -13.24 -2.86 0.73
C SER A 59 -13.77 -1.43 0.59
N PRO A 60 -14.72 -0.99 1.44
CA PRO A 60 -15.19 0.40 1.42
C PRO A 60 -14.14 1.42 1.91
N ILE A 61 -13.03 0.92 2.47
CA ILE A 61 -12.01 1.75 3.14
C ILE A 61 -10.98 2.31 2.15
N ILE A 62 -10.71 1.61 1.05
CA ILE A 62 -9.69 2.03 0.07
C ILE A 62 -10.33 2.09 -1.30
N PRO A 63 -10.39 3.27 -1.93
CA PRO A 63 -10.80 3.36 -3.31
C PRO A 63 -9.78 2.62 -4.18
N VAL A 64 -10.19 1.48 -4.75
CA VAL A 64 -9.37 0.70 -5.67
C VAL A 64 -9.63 1.22 -7.09
N PHE A 65 -8.67 1.93 -7.66
CA PHE A 65 -8.78 2.45 -9.02
C PHE A 65 -8.37 1.41 -10.06
N SER A 66 -7.41 0.54 -9.72
CA SER A 66 -7.00 -0.58 -10.56
C SER A 66 -6.47 -1.75 -9.72
N PRO A 67 -6.44 -2.99 -10.26
CA PRO A 67 -5.82 -4.13 -9.59
C PRO A 67 -4.31 -3.96 -9.33
N ASP A 68 -3.68 -3.04 -10.06
CA ASP A 68 -2.24 -2.73 -9.96
C ASP A 68 -1.99 -1.41 -9.23
N ASP A 69 -2.99 -0.87 -8.52
CA ASP A 69 -2.89 0.36 -7.74
C ASP A 69 -1.79 0.23 -6.67
N MET A 70 -0.79 1.11 -6.74
CA MET A 70 0.37 1.09 -5.85
C MET A 70 0.00 1.38 -4.39
N TYR A 71 -1.07 2.15 -4.14
CA TYR A 71 -1.55 2.41 -2.78
C TYR A 71 -2.21 1.19 -2.16
N LEU A 72 -2.77 0.30 -2.97
CA LEU A 72 -3.30 -0.98 -2.51
C LEU A 72 -2.17 -1.88 -2.00
N PHE A 73 -1.07 -1.97 -2.75
CA PHE A 73 0.13 -2.68 -2.30
C PHE A 73 0.73 -2.04 -1.05
N PHE A 74 0.84 -0.71 -1.01
CA PHE A 74 1.31 0.02 0.16
C PHE A 74 0.48 -0.31 1.39
N TYR A 75 -0.84 -0.23 1.31
CA TYR A 75 -1.72 -0.51 2.43
C TYR A 75 -1.51 -1.91 3.01
N HIS A 76 -1.53 -2.95 2.18
CA HIS A 76 -1.37 -4.33 2.65
C HIS A 76 0.02 -4.59 3.25
N LEU A 77 1.08 -3.99 2.68
CA LEU A 77 2.43 -4.10 3.23
C LEU A 77 2.57 -3.28 4.53
N ALA A 78 1.97 -2.09 4.61
CA ALA A 78 2.00 -1.23 5.78
C ALA A 78 1.29 -1.89 6.97
N MET A 79 0.16 -2.56 6.74
CA MET A 79 -0.52 -3.36 7.76
C MET A 79 0.37 -4.46 8.34
N ILE A 80 1.27 -5.04 7.55
CA ILE A 80 2.18 -6.09 8.02
C ILE A 80 3.27 -5.47 8.88
N ALA A 81 3.86 -4.35 8.47
CA ALA A 81 4.83 -3.59 9.27
C ALA A 81 4.23 -3.11 10.61
N ASP A 82 3.00 -2.60 10.59
CA ASP A 82 2.29 -2.14 11.78
C ASP A 82 2.04 -3.28 12.80
N ARG A 83 1.67 -4.46 12.30
CA ARG A 83 1.40 -5.64 13.14
C ARG A 83 2.65 -6.39 13.58
N ASN A 84 3.76 -6.22 12.86
CA ASN A 84 5.00 -6.93 13.13
C ASN A 84 6.19 -5.94 13.10
N PRO A 85 6.71 -5.57 14.28
CA PRO A 85 7.77 -4.57 14.39
C PRO A 85 9.11 -5.05 13.81
N ASP A 86 9.24 -6.31 13.36
CA ASP A 86 10.43 -6.79 12.67
C ASP A 86 10.49 -6.39 11.19
N TRP A 87 9.43 -5.74 10.70
CA TRP A 87 9.32 -5.27 9.32
C TRP A 87 9.21 -3.76 9.26
N ASP A 88 10.00 -3.18 8.37
CA ASP A 88 9.99 -1.76 8.07
C ASP A 88 9.51 -1.54 6.63
N ILE A 89 8.66 -0.54 6.42
CA ILE A 89 8.15 -0.16 5.10
C ILE A 89 8.75 1.17 4.63
N GLU A 90 9.09 1.24 3.36
CA GLU A 90 9.58 2.43 2.67
C GLU A 90 8.87 2.58 1.33
N ASP A 91 8.50 3.80 0.96
CA ASP A 91 7.89 4.09 -0.34
C ASP A 91 8.31 5.46 -0.90
N ASN A 92 7.97 5.71 -2.16
CA ASN A 92 8.09 7.02 -2.79
C ASN A 92 6.75 7.51 -3.40
N LEU A 93 5.63 7.01 -2.87
CA LEU A 93 4.33 7.38 -3.37
C LEU A 93 4.03 8.83 -3.00
N PRO A 94 3.30 9.57 -3.85
CA PRO A 94 2.76 10.86 -3.46
C PRO A 94 1.87 10.70 -2.22
N PRO A 95 1.90 11.65 -1.27
CA PRO A 95 0.94 11.62 -0.18
C PRO A 95 -0.48 11.68 -0.78
N LEU A 96 -1.36 10.82 -0.29
CA LEU A 96 -2.78 10.97 -0.60
C LEU A 96 -3.24 12.32 -0.04
N PRO A 97 -4.10 13.05 -0.75
CA PRO A 97 -4.72 14.23 -0.16
C PRO A 97 -5.42 13.79 1.12
N THR A 98 -4.93 14.26 2.26
CA THR A 98 -5.75 14.30 3.47
C THR A 98 -6.99 15.09 3.11
N GLU A 99 -8.17 14.61 3.53
CA GLU A 99 -9.45 15.27 3.28
C GLU A 99 -9.31 16.80 3.41
N PRO A 100 -10.00 17.59 2.56
CA PRO A 100 -9.98 19.03 2.72
C PRO A 100 -10.27 19.35 4.18
N ASP A 101 -9.42 20.19 4.79
CA ASP A 101 -9.61 20.68 6.15
C ASP A 101 -11.10 20.92 6.34
N VAL A 102 -11.73 20.14 7.22
CA VAL A 102 -13.03 20.52 7.74
C VAL A 102 -12.70 21.78 8.51
N GLU A 103 -12.77 22.94 7.84
CA GLU A 103 -12.90 24.22 8.50
C GLU A 103 -14.01 23.99 9.51
N ASP A 104 -13.61 24.03 10.77
CA ASP A 104 -14.44 24.09 11.94
C ASP A 104 -15.33 25.33 11.78
N ASN A 105 -16.38 25.17 10.97
CA ASN A 105 -17.44 26.14 10.81
C ASN A 105 -18.19 26.09 12.12
N GLY A 106 -17.68 26.87 13.08
CA GLY A 106 -18.19 27.01 14.43
C GLY A 106 -19.70 27.13 14.41
N VAL A 107 -20.37 26.00 14.61
CA VAL A 107 -21.76 26.00 15.02
C VAL A 107 -21.69 26.30 16.51
N HIS A 108 -21.80 27.59 16.82
CA HIS A 108 -22.19 28.06 18.13
C HIS A 108 -23.43 27.28 18.58
N LEU A 109 -23.21 26.30 19.47
CA LEU A 109 -24.23 25.78 20.36
C LEU A 109 -24.62 26.94 21.29
N LEU A 110 -25.60 27.74 20.86
CA LEU A 110 -26.43 28.51 21.78
C LEU A 110 -27.56 27.58 22.23
N ILE A 111 -27.39 27.14 23.49
CA ILE A 111 -28.40 26.79 24.52
C ILE A 111 -29.84 26.72 24.02
#